data_AF-A0AAV9NQ57-F1
#
_entry.id   AF-A0AAV9NQ57-F1
#
_cell.length_a   1.000
_cell.length_b   1.000
_cell.length_c   1.000
_cell.angle_alpha   90.00
_cell.angle_beta   90.00
_cell.angle_gamma   90.00
#
_symmetry.space_group_name_H-M   'P 1'
#
loop_
_entity.id
_entity.type
_entity.pdbx_description
1 polymer ?
#
loop_
_entity_poly.entity_id
_entity_poly.type
_entity_poly.pdbx_seq_one_letter_code
_entity_poly.pdbx_strand_id
1 'polypeptide(L)'
;MRGIPGVMYVRGRTQSDVQSWVDTVHGLRYKDYQLAAPVESIAGGEQGGSTLEMESPLGILEEVGTVKEIATSMEAKGIISWWRSAMGFARE
;
A
#
# COMPACT_ATOMS: atom_id res chain seq x y z
N MET A 1 -19.50 6.66 17.89
CA MET A 1 -18.38 5.71 17.75
C MET A 1 -17.59 6.10 16.51
N ARG A 2 -16.28 6.32 16.63
CA ARG A 2 -15.41 6.33 15.44
C ARG A 2 -15.25 4.87 15.02
N GLY A 3 -15.69 4.51 13.81
CA GLY A 3 -15.49 3.17 13.28
C GLY A 3 -14.00 2.84 13.15
N ILE A 4 -13.68 1.56 13.00
CA ILE A 4 -12.29 1.15 12.71
C ILE A 4 -11.94 1.73 11.33
N PRO A 5 -10.84 2.50 11.19
CA PRO A 5 -10.45 3.06 9.91
C PRO A 5 -10.09 1.93 8.94
N GLY A 6 -10.57 2.02 7.70
CA GLY A 6 -10.09 1.17 6.61
C GLY A 6 -8.65 1.51 6.25
N VAL A 7 -7.91 0.54 5.71
CA VAL A 7 -6.54 0.74 5.23
C VAL A 7 -6.49 0.44 3.74
N MET A 8 -5.73 1.24 3.01
CA MET A 8 -5.52 1.08 1.57
C MET A 8 -4.03 1.17 1.26
N TYR A 9 -3.58 0.36 0.29
CA TYR A 9 -2.26 0.41 -0.29
C TYR A 9 -2.38 0.68 -1.79
N VAL A 10 -1.45 1.45 -2.34
CA VAL A 10 -1.39 1.78 -3.76
C VAL A 10 0.02 1.49 -4.30
N ARG A 11 0.08 0.98 -5.51
CA ARG A 11 1.32 0.80 -6.27
C ARG A 11 1.17 1.36 -7.68
N GLY A 12 2.29 1.78 -8.25
CA GLY A 12 2.38 2.31 -9.61
C GLY A 12 3.68 1.88 -10.27
N ARG A 13 3.86 2.23 -11.55
CA ARG A 13 5.10 1.93 -12.27
C ARG A 13 6.24 2.81 -11.80
N THR A 14 5.90 4.07 -11.48
CA THR A 14 6.84 5.07 -10.98
C THR A 14 6.33 5.67 -9.68
N GLN A 15 7.26 6.21 -8.89
CA GLN A 15 6.93 6.97 -7.68
C GLN A 15 6.02 8.17 -8.00
N SER A 16 6.24 8.83 -9.15
CA SER A 16 5.44 9.97 -9.58
C SER A 16 3.98 9.60 -9.83
N ASP A 17 3.71 8.41 -10.37
CA ASP A 17 2.34 7.93 -10.60
C ASP A 17 1.59 7.79 -9.26
N VAL A 18 2.27 7.21 -8.26
CA VAL A 18 1.72 7.03 -6.91
C VAL A 18 1.56 8.37 -6.21
N GLN A 19 2.52 9.28 -6.32
CA GLN A 19 2.45 10.60 -5.72
C GLN A 19 1.27 11.40 -6.26
N SER A 20 1.08 11.43 -7.58
CA SER A 20 -0.06 12.12 -8.20
C SER A 20 -1.41 11.57 -7.73
N TRP A 21 -1.51 10.26 -7.50
CA TRP A 21 -2.72 9.63 -6.97
C TRP A 21 -2.96 10.03 -5.50
N VAL A 22 -1.92 9.99 -4.67
CA VAL A 22 -1.99 10.41 -3.26
C VAL A 22 -2.40 11.87 -3.13
N ASP A 23 -1.82 12.76 -3.95
CA ASP A 23 -2.17 14.18 -3.98
C ASP A 23 -3.64 14.40 -4.34
N THR A 24 -4.14 13.62 -5.31
CA THR A 24 -5.55 13.65 -5.70
C THR A 24 -6.46 13.24 -4.54
N VAL A 25 -6.17 12.11 -3.88
CA VAL A 25 -6.96 11.63 -2.73
C VAL A 25 -6.91 12.60 -1.56
N HIS A 26 -5.73 13.15 -1.26
CA HIS A 26 -5.58 14.18 -0.24
C HIS A 26 -6.40 15.44 -0.58
N GLY A 27 -6.49 15.79 -1.87
CA GLY A 27 -7.35 16.84 -2.41
C GLY A 27 -8.86 16.65 -2.16
N LEU A 28 -9.33 15.41 -2.01
CA LEU A 28 -10.73 15.09 -1.72
C LEU A 28 -11.14 15.42 -0.28
N ARG A 29 -10.18 15.72 0.61
CA ARG A 29 -10.42 16.10 2.02
C ARG A 29 -11.29 15.08 2.76
N TYR A 30 -11.04 13.78 2.55
CA TYR A 30 -11.70 12.74 3.32
C TYR A 30 -11.46 12.93 4.81
N LYS A 31 -12.55 12.76 5.58
CA LYS A 31 -12.51 12.88 7.02
C LYS A 31 -11.57 11.82 7.60
N ASP A 32 -10.70 12.24 8.52
CA ASP A 32 -9.76 11.37 9.23
C ASP A 32 -8.76 10.63 8.29
N TYR A 33 -8.51 11.16 7.08
CA TYR A 33 -7.46 10.66 6.20
C TYR A 33 -6.07 10.83 6.84
N GLN A 34 -5.27 9.78 6.79
CA GLN A 34 -3.88 9.78 7.24
C GLN A 34 -3.02 9.03 6.23
N LEU A 35 -1.91 9.64 5.83
CA LEU A 35 -0.88 8.97 5.07
C LEU A 35 0.06 8.26 6.06
N ALA A 36 -0.04 6.93 6.13
CA ALA A 36 0.72 6.13 7.09
C ALA A 36 2.22 6.06 6.79
N ALA A 37 2.59 6.08 5.50
CA ALA A 37 3.98 6.06 5.04
C ALA A 37 4.17 7.01 3.84
N PRO A 38 5.34 7.64 3.71
CA PRO A 38 5.67 8.46 2.54
C PRO A 38 5.65 7.63 1.24
N VAL A 39 5.47 8.31 0.11
CA VAL A 39 5.53 7.69 -1.21
C VAL A 39 6.98 7.43 -1.57
N GLU A 40 7.37 6.15 -1.65
CA GLU A 40 8.76 5.74 -1.85
C GLU A 40 8.89 4.74 -2.99
N SER A 41 10.04 4.79 -3.67
CA SER A 41 10.47 3.74 -4.60
C SER A 41 11.11 2.62 -3.78
N ILE A 42 10.54 1.42 -3.81
CA ILE A 42 11.14 0.27 -3.13
C ILE A 42 12.22 -0.30 -4.06
N ALA A 43 13.48 0.03 -3.78
CA ALA A 43 14.65 -0.54 -4.45
C ALA A 43 14.82 -1.98 -3.95
N GLY A 44 14.22 -2.92 -4.67
CA GLY A 44 14.24 -4.32 -4.30
C GLY A 44 12.94 -4.77 -3.64
N GLY A 45 11.98 -5.17 -4.47
CA GLY A 45 11.19 -6.35 -4.12
C GLY A 45 12.15 -7.55 -4.05
N GLU A 46 13.03 -7.59 -3.06
CA GLU A 46 14.06 -8.61 -2.95
C GLU A 46 13.37 -9.95 -2.63
N GLN A 47 13.43 -10.85 -3.60
CA GLN A 47 13.36 -12.32 -3.47
C GLN A 47 11.98 -12.99 -3.27
N GLY A 48 10.85 -12.27 -3.35
CA GLY A 48 9.51 -12.88 -3.19
C GLY A 48 8.50 -12.63 -4.31
N GLY A 49 8.56 -11.49 -4.99
CA GLY A 49 7.63 -11.15 -6.07
C GLY A 49 8.00 -11.87 -7.35
N SER A 50 7.20 -12.83 -7.78
CA SER A 50 7.35 -13.44 -9.11
C SER A 50 7.29 -12.33 -10.16
N THR A 51 8.10 -12.40 -11.21
CA THR A 51 8.08 -11.48 -12.37
C THR A 51 6.67 -11.27 -12.94
N LEU A 52 5.77 -12.24 -12.72
CA LEU A 52 4.34 -12.23 -13.03
C LEU A 52 3.53 -11.12 -12.32
N GLU A 53 3.92 -10.67 -11.12
CA GLU A 53 3.19 -9.62 -10.39
C GLU A 53 3.57 -8.20 -10.81
N MET A 54 4.74 -8.01 -11.43
CA MET A 54 5.07 -6.77 -12.14
C MET A 54 4.20 -6.57 -13.39
N GLU A 55 3.63 -7.64 -13.93
CA GLU A 55 2.72 -7.61 -15.09
C GLU A 55 1.23 -7.57 -14.71
N SER A 56 0.88 -7.60 -13.42
CA SER A 56 -0.52 -7.48 -13.03
C SER A 56 -1.08 -6.11 -13.47
N PRO A 57 -2.33 -6.05 -13.95
CA PRO A 57 -2.89 -4.79 -14.42
C PRO A 57 -2.95 -3.76 -13.28
N LEU A 58 -2.38 -2.57 -13.53
CA LEU A 58 -2.58 -1.42 -12.66
C LEU A 58 -3.97 -0.82 -12.85
N GLY A 59 -4.46 -0.09 -11.84
CA GLY A 59 -5.78 0.53 -11.88
C GLY A 59 -6.94 -0.39 -11.48
N ILE A 60 -6.64 -1.60 -10.99
CA ILE A 60 -7.64 -2.49 -10.37
C ILE A 60 -7.74 -2.18 -8.88
N LEU A 61 -8.97 -2.03 -8.39
CA LEU A 61 -9.27 -1.98 -6.96
C LEU A 61 -9.52 -3.40 -6.46
N GLU A 62 -8.68 -3.86 -5.52
CA GLU A 62 -8.87 -5.13 -4.81
C GLU A 62 -9.35 -4.82 -3.38
N GLU A 63 -10.59 -5.19 -3.07
CA GLU A 63 -11.15 -5.04 -1.72
C GLU A 63 -11.07 -6.37 -0.96
N VAL A 64 -10.69 -6.29 0.32
CA VAL A 64 -10.60 -7.45 1.22
C VAL A 64 -11.38 -7.19 2.50
N GLY A 65 -11.83 -8.25 3.15
CA GLY A 65 -12.73 -8.15 4.30
C GLY A 65 -12.03 -7.77 5.61
N THR A 66 -10.71 -8.00 5.70
CA THR A 66 -9.96 -7.83 6.95
C THR A 66 -8.55 -7.29 6.75
N VAL A 67 -8.01 -6.61 7.77
CA VAL A 67 -6.59 -6.18 7.80
C VAL A 67 -5.63 -7.38 7.71
N LYS A 68 -6.05 -8.54 8.22
CA LYS A 68 -5.29 -9.79 8.11
C LYS A 68 -5.10 -10.20 6.65
N GLU A 69 -6.15 -10.09 5.83
CA GLU A 69 -6.07 -10.39 4.39
C GLU A 69 -5.14 -9.41 3.67
N ILE A 70 -5.11 -8.12 4.06
CA ILE A 70 -4.13 -7.18 3.52
C ILE A 70 -2.71 -7.66 3.82
N ALA A 71 -2.42 -8.02 5.08
CA ALA A 71 -1.09 -8.50 5.46
C ALA A 71 -0.68 -9.77 4.68
N THR A 72 -1.59 -10.73 4.51
CA THR A 72 -1.34 -11.92 3.67
C THR A 72 -1.06 -11.55 2.21
N SER A 73 -1.78 -10.55 1.65
CA SER A 73 -1.50 -10.05 0.31
C SER A 73 -0.12 -9.38 0.21
N MET A 74 0.27 -8.58 1.20
CA MET A 74 1.59 -7.92 1.23
C MET A 74 2.74 -8.92 1.35
N GLU A 75 2.53 -10.03 2.07
CA GLU A 75 3.48 -11.14 2.18
C GLU A 75 3.65 -11.85 0.83
N ALA A 76 2.55 -12.20 0.16
CA ALA A 76 2.59 -12.77 -1.18
C ALA A 76 3.30 -11.85 -2.20
N LYS A 77 3.11 -10.54 -2.05
CA LYS A 77 3.73 -9.49 -2.88
C LYS A 77 5.18 -9.15 -2.49
N GLY A 78 5.73 -9.78 -1.45
CA GLY A 78 7.11 -9.54 -1.00
C GLY A 78 7.36 -8.16 -0.35
N ILE A 79 6.31 -7.45 0.08
CA ILE A 79 6.39 -6.09 0.66
C ILE A 79 5.94 -6.04 2.12
N ILE A 80 5.88 -7.19 2.79
CA ILE A 80 5.42 -7.28 4.18
C ILE A 80 6.31 -6.53 5.17
N SER A 81 7.62 -6.45 4.93
CA SER A 81 8.55 -5.70 5.78
C SER A 81 8.20 -4.21 5.79
N TRP A 82 8.05 -3.61 4.60
CA TRP A 82 7.58 -2.25 4.42
C TRP A 82 6.22 -2.03 5.09
N TRP A 83 5.25 -2.91 4.84
CA TRP A 83 3.91 -2.81 5.44
C TRP A 83 3.97 -2.79 6.97
N ARG A 84 4.79 -3.66 7.58
CA ARG A 84 4.95 -3.72 9.04
C ARG A 84 5.57 -2.44 9.60
N SER A 85 6.54 -1.85 8.90
CA SER A 85 7.13 -0.57 9.29
C SER A 85 6.11 0.58 9.17
N ALA A 86 5.42 0.68 8.03
CA ALA A 86 4.39 1.68 7.77
C ALA A 86 3.23 1.66 8.79
N MET A 87 2.84 0.47 9.25
CA MET A 87 1.79 0.30 10.25
C MET A 87 2.30 0.41 11.71
N GLY A 88 3.61 0.61 11.91
CA GLY A 88 4.22 0.71 13.25
C GLY A 88 4.33 -0.62 14.01
N PHE A 89 4.18 -1.77 13.32
CA PHE A 89 4.35 -3.11 13.90
C PHE A 89 5.82 -3.53 14.03
N ALA A 90 6.69 -2.92 13.24
CA ALA A 90 8.14 -3.02 13.37
C ALA A 90 8.68 -1.62 13.67
N ARG A 91 9.58 -1.52 14.64
CA ARG A 91 10.46 -0.36 14.79
C ARG A 91 11.76 -0.74 14.11
N GLU A 92 12.20 0.09 13.17
CA GLU A 92 13.59 0.09 12.70
C GLU A 92 14.52 0.54 13.82
#